data_AF-A0A7V8YCL9-F1
#
_entry.id   AF-A0A7V8YCL9-F1
#
_cell.length_a   1.000
_cell.length_b   1.000
_cell.length_c   1.000
_cell.angle_alpha   90.00
_cell.angle_beta   90.00
_cell.angle_gamma   90.00
#
_symmetry.space_group_name_H-M   'P 1'
#
loop_
_entity.id
_entity.type
_entity.pdbx_description
1 polymer ?
#
loop_
_entity_poly.entity_id
_entity_poly.type
_entity_poly.pdbx_seq_one_letter_code
_entity_poly.pdbx_strand_id
1 'polypeptide(L)'
;MPQASSRRAGWLALAGLAVAPFWWSGHGPRGAAAVPPSPPVASETIVVDLLDGSSAAHLRAVGQRVGMELAWLDPRAEDEALAIGTSSEPARTVALLRADPRVEAVESVIELTALGYPDDPLYERQWNLRAMDAPAGWALTPRGRGIVVAVIDTGVAQVEDLAGTQVLEGAS
;
A
#
# COMPACT_ATOMS: atom_id res chain seq x y z
N MET A 1 50.62 52.63 -67.15
CA MET A 1 49.30 52.10 -66.74
C MET A 1 49.37 51.67 -65.28
N PRO A 2 48.59 52.30 -64.40
CA PRO A 2 47.86 51.55 -63.38
C PRO A 2 46.36 51.85 -63.46
N GLN A 3 45.55 50.81 -63.29
CA GLN A 3 44.09 50.82 -63.31
C GLN A 3 43.51 51.01 -61.90
N ALA A 4 42.31 51.57 -61.89
CA ALA A 4 41.60 52.10 -60.75
C ALA A 4 40.76 51.04 -59.98
N SER A 5 40.54 51.34 -58.70
CA SER A 5 39.31 51.21 -57.90
C SER A 5 38.28 50.12 -58.26
N SER A 6 37.95 49.31 -57.25
CA SER A 6 36.57 48.89 -56.99
C SER A 6 36.37 48.59 -55.51
N ARG A 7 35.62 49.44 -54.80
CA ARG A 7 35.05 49.16 -53.47
C ARG A 7 33.82 48.26 -53.65
N ARG A 8 33.80 47.10 -52.99
CA ARG A 8 32.57 46.31 -52.79
C ARG A 8 32.16 46.37 -51.32
N ALA A 9 30.97 46.90 -51.08
CA ALA A 9 30.31 46.89 -49.77
C ALA A 9 29.82 45.45 -49.48
N GLY A 10 30.27 44.88 -48.36
CA GLY A 10 29.74 43.63 -47.83
C GLY A 10 28.55 43.90 -46.92
N TRP A 11 27.42 43.25 -47.20
CA TRP A 11 26.27 43.20 -46.30
C TRP A 11 26.52 42.15 -45.22
N LEU A 12 26.49 42.55 -43.94
CA LEU A 12 26.44 41.64 -42.80
C LEU A 12 24.99 41.20 -42.59
N ALA A 13 24.67 39.94 -42.88
CA ALA A 13 23.43 39.30 -42.44
C ALA A 13 23.63 38.79 -41.00
N LEU A 14 23.03 39.46 -40.02
CA LEU A 14 22.88 38.97 -38.66
C LEU A 14 21.71 37.95 -38.65
N ALA A 15 22.05 36.66 -38.51
CA ALA A 15 21.05 35.64 -38.20
C ALA A 15 20.67 35.75 -36.71
N GLY A 16 19.47 36.26 -36.44
CA GLY A 16 18.88 36.25 -35.10
C GLY A 16 18.38 34.84 -34.76
N LEU A 17 18.98 34.22 -33.73
CA LEU A 17 18.46 32.99 -33.15
C LEU A 17 17.30 33.36 -32.21
N ALA A 18 16.06 33.07 -32.61
CA ALA A 18 14.90 33.24 -31.74
C ALA A 18 14.88 32.11 -30.69
N VAL A 19 15.16 32.46 -29.43
CA VAL A 19 14.94 31.56 -28.28
C VAL A 19 13.47 31.68 -27.90
N ALA A 20 12.67 30.64 -28.19
CA ALA A 20 11.30 30.57 -27.71
C ALA A 20 11.28 30.35 -26.19
N PRO A 21 10.43 31.05 -25.42
CA PRO A 21 10.31 30.83 -23.99
C PRO A 21 9.70 29.46 -23.72
N PHE A 22 10.41 28.64 -22.94
CA PHE A 22 9.96 27.36 -22.43
C PHE A 22 8.90 27.62 -21.35
N TRP A 23 7.63 27.48 -21.71
CA TRP A 23 6.52 27.59 -20.76
C TRP A 23 6.49 26.34 -19.89
N TRP A 24 6.88 26.50 -18.62
CA TRP A 24 6.71 25.49 -17.58
C TRP A 24 5.21 25.40 -17.24
N SER A 25 4.53 24.37 -17.72
CA SER A 25 3.20 24.02 -17.20
C SER A 25 3.36 23.42 -15.80
N GLY A 26 2.86 24.12 -14.79
CA GLY A 26 2.90 23.68 -13.40
C GLY A 26 2.30 22.28 -13.25
N HIS A 27 3.00 21.39 -12.55
CA HIS A 27 2.43 20.14 -12.08
C HIS A 27 1.54 20.48 -10.88
N GLY A 28 0.23 20.65 -11.13
CA GLY A 28 -0.74 20.67 -10.04
C GLY A 28 -0.67 19.37 -9.24
N PRO A 29 -1.09 19.37 -7.95
CA PRO A 29 -1.10 18.16 -7.15
C PRO A 29 -1.90 17.09 -7.89
N ARG A 30 -1.26 15.97 -8.22
CA ARG A 30 -1.95 14.79 -8.76
C ARG A 30 -2.94 14.36 -7.69
N GLY A 31 -4.23 14.67 -7.90
CA GLY A 31 -5.30 14.17 -7.06
C GLY A 31 -5.16 12.65 -6.96
N ALA A 32 -5.24 12.12 -5.75
CA ALA A 32 -5.19 10.68 -5.51
C ALA A 32 -6.15 10.02 -6.49
N ALA A 33 -5.63 9.13 -7.34
CA ALA A 33 -6.47 8.37 -8.25
C ALA A 33 -7.51 7.65 -7.40
N ALA A 34 -8.79 7.96 -7.61
CA ALA A 34 -9.87 7.27 -6.94
C ALA A 34 -9.70 5.78 -7.21
N VAL A 35 -9.58 4.98 -6.15
CA VAL A 35 -9.58 3.52 -6.28
C VAL A 35 -10.91 3.16 -6.95
N PRO A 36 -10.90 2.52 -8.14
CA PRO A 36 -12.14 2.12 -8.78
C PRO A 36 -12.90 1.19 -7.83
N PRO A 37 -14.23 1.32 -7.71
CA PRO A 37 -15.00 0.40 -6.89
C PRO A 37 -14.74 -1.02 -7.39
N SER A 38 -14.47 -1.94 -6.45
CA SER A 38 -14.33 -3.35 -6.79
C SER A 38 -15.59 -3.81 -7.53
N PRO A 39 -15.47 -4.61 -8.60
CA PRO A 39 -16.63 -5.18 -9.25
C PRO A 39 -17.46 -5.96 -8.20
N PRO A 40 -18.78 -6.05 -8.35
CA PRO A 40 -19.60 -6.86 -7.45
C PRO A 40 -19.05 -8.29 -7.43
N VAL A 41 -18.58 -8.72 -6.27
CA VAL A 41 -18.00 -10.05 -6.11
C VAL A 41 -19.15 -11.04 -6.21
N ALA A 42 -19.11 -11.94 -7.20
CA ALA A 42 -20.16 -12.96 -7.38
C ALA A 42 -20.25 -13.91 -6.17
N SER A 43 -19.21 -13.97 -5.34
CA SER A 43 -19.17 -14.67 -4.06
C SER A 43 -18.13 -14.03 -3.13
N GLU A 44 -18.42 -13.92 -1.85
CA GLU A 44 -17.49 -13.41 -0.83
C GLU A 44 -17.00 -14.55 0.07
N THR A 45 -15.75 -14.44 0.50
CA THR A 45 -15.18 -15.31 1.53
C THR A 45 -15.62 -14.81 2.90
N ILE A 46 -16.07 -15.73 3.75
CA ILE A 46 -16.54 -15.48 5.10
C ILE A 46 -15.68 -16.30 6.07
N VAL A 47 -15.17 -15.65 7.10
CA VAL A 47 -14.56 -16.31 8.26
C VAL A 47 -15.61 -16.42 9.36
N VAL A 48 -15.67 -17.59 9.97
CA VAL A 48 -16.62 -17.93 11.03
C VAL A 48 -15.84 -18.41 12.24
N ASP A 49 -16.05 -17.72 13.34
CA ASP A 49 -15.54 -18.11 14.65
C ASP A 49 -16.63 -18.89 15.38
N LEU A 50 -16.38 -20.17 15.66
CA LEU A 50 -17.32 -21.06 16.34
C LEU A 50 -16.99 -21.09 17.83
N LEU A 51 -17.95 -21.52 18.66
CA LEU A 51 -17.69 -21.72 20.08
C LEU A 51 -16.47 -22.64 20.30
N ASP A 52 -15.62 -22.26 21.25
CA ASP A 52 -14.47 -23.06 21.66
C ASP A 52 -14.83 -24.54 21.89
N GLY A 53 -13.96 -25.44 21.40
CA GLY A 53 -14.19 -26.89 21.47
C GLY A 53 -15.23 -27.40 20.46
N SER A 54 -15.59 -26.61 19.45
CA SER A 54 -16.44 -27.06 18.35
C SER A 54 -15.79 -28.17 17.53
N SER A 55 -16.51 -29.28 17.37
CA SER A 55 -16.04 -30.41 16.57
C SER A 55 -16.27 -30.21 15.06
N ALA A 56 -15.59 -30.99 14.23
CA ALA A 56 -15.89 -31.10 12.80
C ALA A 56 -17.35 -31.48 12.48
N ALA A 57 -18.09 -32.08 13.43
CA ALA A 57 -19.52 -32.33 13.28
C ALA A 57 -20.36 -31.05 13.48
N HIS A 58 -19.98 -30.18 14.43
CA HIS A 58 -20.59 -28.87 14.61
C HIS A 58 -20.38 -28.00 13.37
N LEU A 59 -19.14 -27.94 12.87
CA LEU A 59 -18.79 -27.22 11.65
C LEU A 59 -19.69 -27.63 10.47
N ARG A 60 -19.80 -28.94 10.21
CA ARG A 60 -20.65 -29.46 9.14
C ARG A 60 -22.13 -29.13 9.34
N ALA A 61 -22.62 -29.19 10.57
CA ALA A 61 -24.02 -28.87 10.88
C ALA A 61 -24.32 -27.37 10.72
N VAL A 62 -23.36 -26.49 11.03
CA VAL A 62 -23.47 -25.06 10.74
C VAL A 62 -23.46 -24.82 9.23
N GLY A 63 -22.50 -25.41 8.51
CA GLY A 63 -22.41 -25.29 7.05
C GLY A 63 -23.69 -25.75 6.32
N GLN A 64 -24.24 -26.91 6.70
CA GLN A 64 -25.49 -27.42 6.15
C GLN A 64 -26.69 -26.50 6.40
N ARG A 65 -26.77 -25.87 7.58
CA ARG A 65 -27.85 -24.95 7.93
C ARG A 65 -27.85 -23.71 7.06
N VAL A 66 -26.67 -23.20 6.72
CA VAL A 66 -26.53 -21.98 5.90
C VAL A 66 -26.33 -22.26 4.42
N GLY A 67 -26.27 -23.54 4.01
CA GLY A 67 -26.05 -23.93 2.62
C GLY A 67 -24.65 -23.58 2.11
N MET A 68 -23.66 -23.54 3.01
CA MET A 68 -22.27 -23.19 2.69
C MET A 68 -21.35 -24.32 3.12
N GLU A 69 -20.40 -24.69 2.26
CA GLU A 69 -19.31 -25.56 2.66
C GLU A 69 -18.34 -24.77 3.56
N LEU A 70 -18.11 -25.30 4.76
CA LEU A 70 -17.19 -24.74 5.73
C LEU A 70 -16.05 -25.73 5.96
N ALA A 71 -14.83 -25.20 5.99
CA ALA A 71 -13.62 -25.91 6.36
C ALA A 71 -12.89 -25.14 7.47
N TRP A 72 -12.07 -25.83 8.26
CA TRP A 72 -11.16 -25.14 9.18
C TRP A 72 -10.17 -24.27 8.41
N LEU A 73 -9.86 -23.10 8.96
CA LEU A 73 -8.97 -22.11 8.33
C LEU A 73 -7.55 -22.67 8.11
N ASP A 74 -7.03 -23.42 9.09
CA ASP A 74 -5.75 -24.16 9.08
C ASP A 74 -5.98 -25.52 9.76
N PRO A 75 -5.19 -26.57 9.46
CA PRO A 75 -5.25 -27.84 10.19
C PRO A 75 -5.13 -27.74 11.72
N ARG A 76 -4.53 -26.67 12.26
CA ARG A 76 -4.44 -26.39 13.70
C ARG A 76 -5.59 -25.55 14.25
N ALA A 77 -6.41 -24.97 13.38
CA ALA A 77 -7.50 -24.09 13.75
C ALA A 77 -8.71 -24.81 14.35
N GLU A 78 -8.70 -26.14 14.44
CA GLU A 78 -9.77 -26.89 15.12
C GLU A 78 -9.82 -26.56 16.62
N ASP A 79 -8.65 -26.36 17.26
CA ASP A 79 -8.59 -25.96 18.67
C ASP A 79 -9.13 -24.54 18.88
N GLU A 80 -8.91 -23.66 17.91
CA GLU A 80 -9.35 -22.25 17.88
C GLU A 80 -10.75 -22.08 17.25
N ALA A 81 -11.35 -23.17 16.77
CA ALA A 81 -12.66 -23.22 16.14
C ALA A 81 -12.87 -22.22 14.96
N LEU A 82 -11.79 -21.80 14.29
CA LEU A 82 -11.85 -20.85 13.17
C LEU A 82 -12.09 -21.56 11.83
N ALA A 83 -13.18 -21.20 11.18
CA ALA A 83 -13.62 -21.75 9.91
C ALA A 83 -13.70 -20.71 8.80
N ILE A 84 -13.69 -21.19 7.56
CA ILE A 84 -13.76 -20.38 6.35
C ILE A 84 -14.69 -21.04 5.33
N GLY A 85 -15.39 -20.22 4.56
CA GLY A 85 -16.22 -20.65 3.45
C GLY A 85 -16.50 -19.50 2.48
N THR A 86 -17.06 -19.84 1.32
CA THR A 86 -17.39 -18.87 0.27
C THR A 86 -18.89 -18.89 0.00
N SER A 87 -19.52 -17.72 -0.04
CA SER A 87 -20.97 -17.57 -0.21
C SER A 87 -21.31 -16.64 -1.37
N SER A 88 -22.25 -17.05 -2.22
CA SER A 88 -22.85 -16.21 -3.27
C SER A 88 -23.95 -15.28 -2.75
N GLU A 89 -24.46 -15.52 -1.52
CA GLU A 89 -25.45 -14.67 -0.84
C GLU A 89 -24.92 -14.14 0.51
N PRO A 90 -23.78 -13.41 0.55
CA PRO A 90 -23.04 -13.14 1.78
C PRO A 90 -23.87 -12.45 2.87
N ALA A 91 -24.69 -11.45 2.52
CA ALA A 91 -25.54 -10.75 3.48
C ALA A 91 -26.53 -11.69 4.20
N ARG A 92 -27.11 -12.65 3.47
CA ARG A 92 -28.02 -13.64 4.03
C ARG A 92 -27.27 -14.65 4.89
N THR A 93 -26.15 -15.16 4.39
CA THR A 93 -25.31 -16.15 5.07
C THR A 93 -24.79 -15.60 6.40
N VAL A 94 -24.25 -14.38 6.41
CA VAL A 94 -23.79 -13.69 7.63
C VAL A 94 -24.94 -13.51 8.63
N ALA A 95 -26.13 -13.11 8.18
CA ALA A 95 -27.28 -12.96 9.08
C ALA A 95 -27.71 -14.29 9.72
N LEU A 96 -27.68 -15.39 8.96
CA LEU A 96 -27.99 -16.73 9.47
C LEU A 96 -26.92 -17.24 10.44
N LEU A 97 -25.64 -16.99 10.15
CA LEU A 97 -24.52 -17.37 11.01
C LEU A 97 -24.55 -16.61 12.33
N ARG A 98 -24.80 -15.29 12.32
CA ARG A 98 -24.95 -14.48 13.55
C ARG A 98 -26.10 -14.93 14.45
N ALA A 99 -27.10 -15.58 13.87
CA ALA A 99 -28.25 -16.12 14.62
C ALA A 99 -28.04 -17.56 15.11
N ASP A 100 -26.95 -18.22 14.74
CA ASP A 100 -26.64 -19.57 15.20
C ASP A 100 -25.94 -19.50 16.57
N PRO A 101 -26.47 -20.14 17.63
CA PRO A 101 -25.89 -20.07 18.97
C PRO A 101 -24.52 -20.75 19.08
N ARG A 102 -24.04 -21.42 18.03
CA ARG A 102 -22.71 -22.05 17.97
C ARG A 102 -21.64 -21.14 17.38
N VAL A 103 -22.00 -19.95 16.90
CA VAL A 103 -21.10 -18.99 16.25
C VAL A 103 -20.86 -17.81 17.20
N GLU A 104 -19.60 -17.52 17.48
CA GLU A 104 -19.18 -16.38 18.30
C GLU A 104 -19.07 -15.11 17.45
N ALA A 105 -18.43 -15.24 16.28
CA ALA A 105 -18.24 -14.13 15.36
C ALA A 105 -18.33 -14.60 13.91
N VAL A 106 -18.68 -13.66 13.02
CA VAL A 106 -18.70 -13.89 11.59
C VAL A 106 -18.44 -12.59 10.85
N GLU A 107 -17.48 -12.66 9.94
CA GLU A 107 -16.97 -11.50 9.20
C GLU A 107 -16.71 -11.88 7.74
N SER A 108 -17.06 -10.97 6.82
CA SER A 108 -16.59 -11.08 5.43
C SER A 108 -15.10 -10.73 5.38
N VAL A 109 -14.33 -11.51 4.64
CA VAL A 109 -12.93 -11.19 4.35
C VAL A 109 -12.90 -9.96 3.43
N ILE A 110 -12.35 -8.88 3.94
CA ILE A 110 -12.08 -7.68 3.15
C ILE A 110 -10.65 -7.71 2.64
N GLU A 111 -10.47 -7.43 1.36
CA GLU A 111 -9.14 -7.21 0.80
C GLU A 111 -8.70 -5.79 1.17
N LEU A 112 -7.64 -5.68 1.96
CA LEU A 112 -7.02 -4.41 2.32
C LEU A 112 -5.76 -4.21 1.49
N THR A 113 -5.73 -3.15 0.70
CA THR A 113 -4.52 -2.74 -0.01
C THR A 113 -3.80 -1.67 0.80
N ALA A 114 -2.51 -1.86 1.07
CA ALA A 114 -1.68 -0.82 1.67
C ALA A 114 -1.52 0.35 0.68
N LEU A 115 -2.07 1.52 1.02
CA LEU A 115 -2.15 2.71 0.15
C LEU A 115 -0.91 3.62 0.22
N GLY A 116 0.30 3.06 0.25
CA GLY A 116 1.50 3.85 0.08
C GLY A 116 2.54 3.63 1.16
N TYR A 117 3.61 2.97 0.75
CA TYR A 117 4.93 3.29 1.23
C TYR A 117 5.80 3.47 -0.02
N PRO A 118 6.70 4.47 -0.07
CA PRO A 118 6.94 5.54 0.92
C PRO A 118 6.07 6.79 0.74
N ASP A 119 5.87 7.53 1.82
CA ASP A 119 5.20 8.84 1.91
C ASP A 119 6.16 10.04 1.79
N ASP A 120 7.46 9.78 1.60
CA ASP A 120 8.50 10.79 1.38
C ASP A 120 8.42 11.41 -0.04
N PRO A 121 8.11 12.71 -0.18
CA PRO A 121 8.03 13.39 -1.49
C PRO A 121 9.33 13.35 -2.31
N LEU A 122 10.47 13.14 -1.66
CA LEU A 122 11.80 13.06 -2.27
C LEU A 122 12.27 11.62 -2.49
N TYR A 123 11.47 10.60 -2.17
CA TYR A 123 11.85 9.20 -2.32
C TYR A 123 12.40 8.86 -3.71
N GLU A 124 11.84 9.45 -4.77
CA GLU A 124 12.30 9.23 -6.15
C GLU A 124 13.78 9.62 -6.38
N ARG A 125 14.35 10.45 -5.50
CA ARG A 125 15.75 10.86 -5.52
C ARG A 125 16.66 9.93 -4.70
N GLN A 126 16.10 9.11 -3.81
CA GLN A 126 16.83 8.24 -2.89
C GLN A 126 17.13 6.88 -3.55
N TRP A 127 17.96 6.91 -4.59
CA TRP A 127 18.31 5.74 -5.40
C TRP A 127 18.82 4.56 -4.56
N ASN A 128 19.49 4.83 -3.45
CA ASN A 128 20.07 3.84 -2.54
C ASN A 128 19.00 2.93 -1.93
N LEU A 129 17.82 3.44 -1.60
CA LEU A 129 16.74 2.65 -1.00
C LEU A 129 16.16 1.66 -2.00
N ARG A 130 16.06 2.04 -3.28
CA ARG A 130 15.69 1.12 -4.37
C ARG A 130 16.79 0.10 -4.65
N ALA A 131 18.05 0.54 -4.65
CA ALA A 131 19.19 -0.35 -4.91
C ALA A 131 19.32 -1.48 -3.89
N MET A 132 18.86 -1.27 -2.64
CA MET A 132 18.82 -2.29 -1.58
C MET A 132 17.45 -2.97 -1.42
N ASP A 133 16.51 -2.74 -2.35
CA ASP A 133 15.14 -3.29 -2.31
C ASP A 133 14.39 -3.04 -0.99
N ALA A 134 14.57 -1.85 -0.41
CA ALA A 134 13.89 -1.45 0.81
C ALA A 134 12.34 -1.56 0.72
N PRO A 135 11.68 -1.26 -0.42
CA PRO A 135 10.24 -1.52 -0.61
C PRO A 135 9.77 -2.92 -0.26
N ALA A 136 10.50 -3.95 -0.68
CA ALA A 136 10.14 -5.31 -0.34
C ALA A 136 10.23 -5.56 1.18
N GLY A 137 11.26 -5.02 1.84
CA GLY A 137 11.41 -5.11 3.29
C GLY A 137 10.29 -4.42 4.07
N TRP A 138 9.90 -3.20 3.65
CA TRP A 138 8.81 -2.45 4.27
C TRP A 138 7.45 -3.12 4.09
N ALA A 139 7.24 -3.83 2.98
CA ALA A 139 6.03 -4.62 2.75
C ALA A 139 5.88 -5.79 3.74
N LEU A 140 7.00 -6.38 4.18
CA LEU A 140 7.01 -7.46 5.17
C LEU A 140 6.88 -6.95 6.61
N THR A 141 7.56 -5.84 6.92
CA THR A 141 7.61 -5.27 8.28
C THR A 141 7.35 -3.75 8.26
N PRO A 142 6.08 -3.33 8.13
CA PRO A 142 5.76 -1.92 8.01
C PRO A 142 6.24 -1.13 9.24
N ARG A 143 7.16 -0.19 9.01
CA ARG A 143 7.69 0.79 9.99
C ARG A 143 8.65 0.25 11.06
N GLY A 144 9.04 -1.03 11.04
CA GLY A 144 10.05 -1.58 11.99
C GLY A 144 9.68 -1.45 13.47
N ARG A 145 8.38 -1.42 13.80
CA ARG A 145 7.88 -1.16 15.16
C ARG A 145 8.44 -2.17 16.16
N GLY A 146 8.91 -1.68 17.32
CA GLY A 146 9.48 -2.51 18.38
C GLY A 146 10.97 -2.79 18.25
N ILE A 147 11.62 -2.30 17.19
CA ILE A 147 13.07 -2.37 17.01
C ILE A 147 13.69 -1.09 17.57
N VAL A 148 14.65 -1.24 18.50
CA VAL A 148 15.49 -0.13 18.99
C VAL A 148 16.81 -0.14 18.24
N VAL A 149 17.16 0.97 17.58
CA VAL A 149 18.43 1.14 16.86
C VAL A 149 19.32 2.10 17.65
N ALA A 150 20.49 1.63 18.07
CA ALA A 150 21.50 2.48 18.70
C ALA A 150 22.38 3.15 17.62
N VAL A 151 22.37 4.49 17.59
CA VAL A 151 23.22 5.30 16.70
C VAL A 151 24.42 5.80 17.49
N ILE A 152 25.60 5.23 17.23
CA ILE A 152 26.87 5.62 17.87
C ILE A 152 27.57 6.62 16.94
N ASP A 153 27.18 7.88 17.06
CA ASP A 153 27.70 8.98 16.25
C ASP A 153 27.80 10.24 17.14
N THR A 154 27.89 11.40 16.52
CA THR A 154 27.94 12.75 17.10
C THR A 154 26.64 13.19 17.80
N GLY A 155 25.61 12.34 17.79
CA GLY A 155 24.29 12.61 18.36
C GLY A 155 23.20 12.73 17.29
N VAL A 156 22.01 13.16 17.71
CA VAL A 156 20.84 13.31 16.83
C VAL A 156 20.13 14.64 17.09
N ALA A 157 19.83 15.37 16.02
CA ALA A 157 18.99 16.56 16.09
C ALA A 157 17.53 16.17 15.78
N GLN A 158 16.58 16.68 16.57
CA GLN A 158 15.16 16.48 16.29
C GLN A 158 14.72 17.42 15.15
N VAL A 159 14.44 16.86 13.98
CA VAL A 159 13.98 17.56 12.76
C VAL A 159 12.61 17.04 12.31
N GLU A 160 11.99 17.72 11.35
CA GLU A 160 10.66 17.35 10.82
C GLU A 160 10.58 15.92 10.29
N ASP A 161 11.61 15.45 9.56
CA ASP A 161 11.67 14.08 9.04
C ASP A 161 11.79 13.00 10.13
N LEU A 162 12.11 13.40 11.37
CA LEU A 162 12.12 12.52 12.54
C LEU A 162 10.87 12.68 13.41
N ALA A 163 9.89 13.47 12.99
CA ALA A 163 8.65 13.65 13.74
C ALA A 163 7.95 12.30 13.96
N GLY A 164 7.58 12.02 15.21
CA GLY A 164 6.98 10.74 15.62
C GLY A 164 7.98 9.60 15.84
N THR A 165 9.27 9.80 15.55
CA THR A 165 10.33 8.87 15.98
C THR A 165 10.65 9.11 17.45
N GLN A 166 10.51 8.08 18.28
CA GLN A 166 10.90 8.15 19.69
C GLN A 166 12.42 8.09 19.79
N VAL A 167 13.05 9.23 20.10
CA VAL A 167 14.46 9.27 20.45
C VAL A 167 14.61 9.15 21.96
N LEU A 168 15.34 8.13 22.38
CA LEU A 168 15.62 7.85 23.79
C LEU A 168 16.82 8.70 24.26
N GLU A 169 16.90 8.93 25.57
CA GLU A 169 18.10 9.52 26.17
C GLU A 169 19.29 8.59 25.93
N GLY A 170 20.32 9.14 25.26
CA GLY A 170 21.54 8.42 24.95
C GLY A 170 22.55 8.49 26.09
N ALA A 171 23.52 7.57 26.08
CA ALA A 171 24.74 7.75 26.86
C ALA A 171 25.63 8.76 26.13
N SER A 172 26.01 9.85 26.80
CA SER A 172 26.96 10.85 26.30
C SER A 172 28.29 10.76 27.05
#